data_AF-A0A9P5XCL3-F1
#
_entry.id   AF-A0A9P5XCL3-F1
#
_cell.length_a   1.000
_cell.length_b   1.000
_cell.length_c   1.000
_cell.angle_alpha   90.00
_cell.angle_beta   90.00
_cell.angle_gamma   90.00
#
_symmetry.space_group_name_H-M   'P 1'
#
loop_
_entity.id
_entity.type
_entity.pdbx_description
1 polymer ?
#
loop_
_entity_poly.entity_id
_entity_poly.type
_entity_poly.pdbx_seq_one_letter_code
_entity_poly.pdbx_strand_id
1 'polypeptide(L)'
;MPWPGHIQQEAWRVIFDNEALNHHYPLYLDILQECFPPDLFRICPYYATPVATTGGISGPDDYLFTIPFVVETRYPPDNPILFLNVNVPDDIAQTSEWEETDKLMRSYMLQMLKLMRIPKLYGISAYGTQVCFYVYDKNTGDISPPEAGADSLVVPRERWDLDLMHEEGRSELLRVAQEIKDMLSCKNAYRRASETLKRAFISQWTGSRLGVLHHVNKDVWEVVDALESGVVPTREEPVLHLNCGVQLVWVEPVEGTSNGGHDARV
;
A
#
# COMPACT_ATOMS: atom_id res chain seq x y z
N MET A 1 3.85 11.44 -20.50
CA MET A 1 5.29 11.79 -20.60
C MET A 1 6.09 10.50 -20.53
N PRO A 2 7.21 10.35 -21.24
CA PRO A 2 8.04 9.17 -21.10
C PRO A 2 8.76 9.16 -19.73
N TRP A 3 9.39 8.05 -19.37
CA TRP A 3 10.29 7.99 -18.22
C TRP A 3 11.44 9.01 -18.34
N PRO A 4 12.04 9.49 -17.24
CA PRO A 4 13.28 10.25 -17.27
C PRO A 4 14.37 9.54 -18.09
N GLY A 5 15.26 10.31 -18.72
CA GLY A 5 16.27 9.76 -19.63
C GLY A 5 17.22 8.74 -18.99
N HIS A 6 17.52 8.86 -17.70
CA HIS A 6 18.36 7.89 -16.99
C HIS A 6 17.67 6.53 -16.83
N ILE A 7 16.37 6.50 -16.50
CA ILE A 7 15.56 5.26 -16.44
C ILE A 7 15.49 4.60 -17.80
N GLN A 8 15.27 5.38 -18.88
CA GLN A 8 15.28 4.84 -20.23
C GLN A 8 16.64 4.22 -20.58
N GLN A 9 17.74 4.87 -20.20
CA GLN A 9 19.09 4.36 -20.46
C GLN A 9 19.38 3.05 -19.72
N GLU A 10 18.99 2.94 -18.44
CA GLU A 10 19.14 1.70 -17.69
C GLU A 10 18.22 0.59 -18.23
N ALA A 11 17.00 0.93 -18.65
CA ALA A 11 16.10 -0.02 -19.29
C ALA A 11 16.70 -0.58 -20.59
N TRP A 12 17.32 0.26 -21.42
CA TRP A 12 18.04 -0.21 -22.60
C TRP A 12 19.15 -1.19 -22.25
N ARG A 13 19.91 -0.96 -21.16
CA ARG A 13 20.98 -1.88 -20.74
C ARG A 13 20.43 -3.24 -20.34
N VAL A 14 19.34 -3.23 -19.57
CA VAL A 14 18.66 -4.44 -19.10
C VAL A 14 18.16 -5.29 -20.27
N ILE A 15 17.58 -4.68 -21.30
CA ILE A 15 17.06 -5.39 -22.49
C ILE A 15 18.17 -6.15 -23.25
N PHE A 16 19.43 -5.69 -23.18
CA PHE A 16 20.55 -6.32 -23.90
C PHE A 16 21.37 -7.29 -23.05
N ASP A 17 21.18 -7.32 -21.73
CA ASP A 17 21.96 -8.12 -20.79
C ASP A 17 21.04 -8.83 -19.78
N ASN A 18 20.37 -9.89 -20.26
CA ASN A 18 19.34 -10.61 -19.52
C ASN A 18 19.90 -11.58 -18.46
N GLU A 19 21.19 -11.91 -18.50
CA GLU A 19 21.74 -13.00 -17.67
C GLU A 19 22.02 -12.56 -16.22
N ALA A 20 22.27 -11.26 -15.99
CA ALA A 20 22.64 -10.75 -14.68
C ALA A 20 21.46 -10.07 -13.97
N LEU A 21 20.81 -10.79 -13.04
CA LEU A 21 19.77 -10.24 -12.16
C LEU A 21 20.20 -8.92 -11.48
N ASN A 22 21.48 -8.82 -11.11
CA ASN A 22 22.06 -7.63 -10.48
C ASN A 22 21.94 -6.35 -11.32
N HIS A 23 21.83 -6.45 -12.64
CA HIS A 23 21.65 -5.29 -13.53
C HIS A 23 20.22 -4.75 -13.53
N HIS A 24 19.26 -5.52 -13.03
CA HIS A 24 17.85 -5.15 -13.00
C HIS A 24 17.51 -4.30 -11.77
N TYR A 25 18.17 -4.56 -10.64
CA TYR A 25 17.91 -3.83 -9.40
C TYR A 25 18.09 -2.30 -9.51
N PRO A 26 19.15 -1.78 -10.16
CA PRO A 26 19.30 -0.33 -10.38
C PRO A 26 18.11 0.30 -11.12
N LEU A 27 17.66 -0.32 -12.22
CA LEU A 27 16.49 0.16 -12.98
C LEU A 27 15.26 0.31 -12.09
N TYR A 28 14.96 -0.74 -11.33
CA TYR A 28 13.80 -0.75 -10.44
C TYR A 28 13.94 0.22 -9.27
N LEU A 29 15.14 0.40 -8.73
CA LEU A 29 15.40 1.38 -7.69
C LEU A 29 15.12 2.81 -8.19
N ASP A 30 15.58 3.16 -9.39
CA ASP A 30 15.34 4.47 -10.00
C ASP A 30 13.85 4.70 -10.27
N ILE A 31 13.13 3.69 -10.80
CA ILE A 31 11.67 3.75 -11.00
C ILE A 31 10.93 3.97 -9.68
N LEU A 32 11.31 3.23 -8.63
CA LEU A 32 10.68 3.37 -7.32
C LEU A 32 10.98 4.73 -6.70
N GLN A 33 12.19 5.28 -6.85
CA GLN A 33 12.54 6.61 -6.36
C GLN A 33 11.79 7.74 -7.07
N GLU A 34 11.55 7.59 -8.38
CA GLU A 34 10.71 8.49 -9.16
C GLU A 34 9.26 8.46 -8.67
N CYS A 35 8.74 7.27 -8.38
CA CYS A 35 7.37 7.10 -7.88
C CYS A 35 7.20 7.52 -6.41
N PHE A 36 8.21 7.29 -5.57
CA PHE A 36 8.19 7.45 -4.13
C PHE A 36 9.37 8.31 -3.65
N PRO A 37 9.19 9.64 -3.61
CA PRO A 37 10.24 10.57 -3.22
C PRO A 37 10.87 10.25 -1.85
N PRO A 38 12.21 10.33 -1.73
CA PRO A 38 12.94 9.87 -0.55
C PRO A 38 12.75 10.73 0.70
N ASP A 39 12.14 11.91 0.57
CA ASP A 39 11.74 12.79 1.67
C ASP A 39 10.54 12.24 2.46
N LEU A 40 9.66 11.47 1.81
CA LEU A 40 8.46 10.89 2.42
C LEU A 40 8.56 9.38 2.61
N PHE A 41 9.30 8.71 1.74
CA PHE A 41 9.37 7.26 1.67
C PHE A 41 10.78 6.73 1.92
N ARG A 42 10.86 5.43 2.23
CA ARG A 42 12.09 4.65 2.25
C ARG A 42 11.91 3.45 1.36
N ILE A 43 12.96 3.09 0.62
CA ILE A 43 13.02 1.88 -0.18
C ILE A 43 14.13 1.03 0.45
N CYS A 44 13.78 -0.14 0.94
CA CYS A 44 14.67 -1.01 1.69
C CYS A 44 14.65 -2.42 1.08
N PRO A 45 15.79 -3.13 1.00
CA PRO A 45 15.76 -4.57 0.80
C PRO A 45 15.05 -5.25 1.98
N TYR A 46 14.17 -6.21 1.71
CA TYR A 46 13.46 -6.97 2.73
C TYR A 46 14.07 -8.35 2.89
N TYR A 47 14.74 -8.54 4.03
CA TYR A 47 15.28 -9.83 4.44
C TYR A 47 14.27 -10.52 5.35
N ALA A 48 13.78 -11.69 4.93
CA ALA A 48 12.93 -12.51 5.79
C ALA A 48 13.70 -12.85 7.08
N THR A 49 13.16 -12.44 8.24
CA THR A 49 13.82 -12.75 9.52
C THR A 49 13.72 -14.25 9.83
N PRO A 50 14.76 -14.89 10.41
CA PRO A 50 14.78 -16.33 10.71
C PRO A 50 13.64 -16.84 11.62
N VAL A 51 12.93 -15.95 12.31
CA VAL A 51 11.79 -16.29 13.17
C VAL A 51 10.56 -16.71 12.34
N ALA A 52 10.45 -16.24 11.09
CA ALA A 52 9.40 -16.70 10.16
C ALA A 52 9.61 -18.16 9.72
N THR A 53 10.85 -18.65 9.72
CA THR A 53 11.22 -20.03 9.35
C THR A 53 11.07 -21.05 10.48
N THR A 54 10.86 -20.63 11.74
CA THR A 54 10.81 -21.56 12.90
C THR A 54 9.44 -22.26 13.07
N GLY A 55 8.47 -21.99 12.20
CA GLY A 55 7.12 -22.59 12.22
C GLY A 55 6.96 -23.95 11.54
N GLY A 56 8.05 -24.58 11.06
CA GLY A 56 8.00 -25.97 10.57
C GLY A 56 7.38 -26.19 9.19
N ILE A 57 7.06 -25.13 8.45
CA ILE A 57 6.97 -25.23 7.00
C ILE A 57 8.39 -25.06 6.51
N SER A 58 9.07 -26.17 6.25
CA SER A 58 10.22 -26.19 5.35
C SER A 58 9.72 -25.61 4.03
N GLY A 59 9.87 -24.29 3.84
CA GLY A 59 9.95 -23.76 2.50
C GLY A 59 11.05 -24.56 1.80
N PRO A 60 10.91 -24.91 0.52
CA PRO A 60 11.95 -25.66 -0.15
C PRO A 60 13.26 -24.90 0.06
N ASP A 61 14.28 -25.60 0.54
CA ASP A 61 15.51 -25.06 1.14
C ASP A 61 16.41 -24.25 0.15
N ASP A 62 15.86 -23.78 -0.98
CA ASP A 62 16.57 -23.18 -2.12
C ASP A 62 16.08 -21.77 -2.53
N TYR A 63 14.96 -21.27 -1.99
CA TYR A 63 14.26 -20.08 -2.53
C TYR A 63 14.62 -18.72 -1.88
N LEU A 64 15.84 -18.56 -1.35
CA LEU A 64 16.25 -17.35 -0.62
C LEU A 64 17.08 -16.34 -1.44
N PHE A 65 17.22 -16.50 -2.76
CA PHE A 65 18.13 -15.65 -3.54
C PHE A 65 17.54 -14.33 -4.05
N THR A 66 16.21 -14.18 -4.11
CA THR A 66 15.58 -12.91 -4.49
C THR A 66 15.29 -12.07 -3.25
N ILE A 67 15.83 -10.86 -3.21
CA ILE A 67 15.59 -9.91 -2.12
C ILE A 67 14.60 -8.86 -2.63
N PRO A 68 13.32 -8.90 -2.22
CA PRO A 68 12.38 -7.90 -2.69
C PRO A 68 12.72 -6.52 -2.10
N PHE A 69 12.45 -5.48 -2.87
CA PHE A 69 12.40 -4.12 -2.34
C PHE A 69 11.05 -3.87 -1.68
N VAL A 70 11.07 -3.24 -0.52
CA VAL A 70 9.87 -2.76 0.17
C VAL A 70 9.92 -1.25 0.24
N VAL A 71 8.82 -0.63 -0.18
CA VAL A 71 8.56 0.79 0.03
C VAL A 71 7.80 0.95 1.33
N GLU A 72 8.31 1.83 2.19
CA GLU A 72 7.74 2.14 3.49
C GLU A 72 7.54 3.65 3.66
N THR A 73 6.56 4.03 4.48
CA THR A 73 6.46 5.42 4.93
C THR A 73 7.56 5.74 5.95
N ARG A 74 8.16 6.94 5.89
CA ARG A 74 9.09 7.37 6.94
C ARG A 74 8.42 7.54 8.30
N TYR A 75 7.16 7.99 8.29
CA TYR A 75 6.40 8.29 9.48
C TYR A 75 4.94 7.85 9.31
N PRO A 76 4.45 6.89 10.12
CA PRO A 76 5.20 6.08 11.08
C PRO A 76 6.16 5.09 10.37
N PRO A 77 7.26 4.66 11.03
CA PRO A 77 8.12 3.60 10.49
C PRO A 77 7.40 2.24 10.47
N ASP A 78 7.99 1.28 9.77
CA ASP A 78 7.56 -0.13 9.70
C ASP A 78 6.12 -0.27 9.16
N ASN A 79 5.83 0.46 8.09
CA ASN A 79 4.54 0.45 7.41
C ASN A 79 4.77 0.21 5.92
N PRO A 80 4.83 -1.07 5.48
CA PRO A 80 4.98 -1.42 4.08
C PRO A 80 3.73 -1.00 3.31
N ILE A 81 3.94 -0.35 2.17
CA ILE A 81 2.86 0.14 1.30
C ILE A 81 2.93 -0.47 -0.11
N LEU A 82 4.12 -0.88 -0.53
CA LEU A 82 4.40 -1.54 -1.80
C LEU A 82 5.62 -2.45 -1.60
N PHE A 83 5.65 -3.60 -2.27
CA PHE A 83 6.88 -4.37 -2.42
C PHE A 83 7.06 -4.83 -3.86
N LEU A 84 8.31 -5.06 -4.25
CA LEU A 84 8.71 -5.44 -5.60
C LEU A 84 9.68 -6.62 -5.53
N ASN A 85 9.35 -7.71 -6.21
CA ASN A 85 10.24 -8.83 -6.42
C ASN A 85 10.76 -8.82 -7.87
N VAL A 86 12.08 -8.93 -8.04
CA VAL A 86 12.72 -8.95 -9.36
C VAL A 86 13.23 -10.38 -9.61
N ASN A 87 12.79 -10.97 -10.71
CA ASN A 87 13.17 -12.29 -11.18
C ASN A 87 14.13 -12.20 -12.38
N VAL A 88 14.79 -13.32 -12.71
CA VAL A 88 15.65 -13.40 -13.89
C VAL A 88 14.77 -13.34 -15.14
N PRO A 89 15.00 -12.44 -16.12
CA PRO A 89 14.12 -12.27 -17.28
C PRO A 89 13.81 -13.56 -18.04
N ASP A 90 14.82 -14.40 -18.26
CA ASP A 90 14.69 -15.61 -19.09
C ASP A 90 13.78 -16.67 -18.45
N ASP A 91 13.58 -16.60 -17.13
CA ASP A 91 12.67 -17.47 -16.38
C ASP A 91 11.21 -17.23 -16.77
N ILE A 92 10.88 -16.10 -17.42
CA ILE A 92 9.53 -15.87 -17.95
C ILE A 92 9.13 -16.88 -19.03
N ALA A 93 10.07 -17.64 -19.62
CA ALA A 93 9.74 -18.68 -20.57
C ALA A 93 9.25 -19.98 -19.90
N GLN A 94 9.46 -20.13 -18.59
CA GLN A 94 9.23 -21.36 -17.84
C GLN A 94 7.94 -21.27 -17.00
N THR A 95 6.97 -22.14 -17.26
CA THR A 95 5.68 -22.11 -16.54
C THR A 95 5.82 -22.39 -15.04
N SER A 96 6.78 -23.23 -14.63
CA SER A 96 7.08 -23.48 -13.21
C SER A 96 7.46 -22.20 -12.47
N GLU A 97 8.23 -21.33 -13.10
CA GLU A 97 8.71 -20.07 -12.52
C GLU A 97 7.57 -19.09 -12.26
N TRP A 98 6.51 -19.12 -13.09
CA TRP A 98 5.32 -18.30 -12.87
C TRP A 98 4.54 -18.76 -11.64
N GLU A 99 4.38 -20.08 -11.48
CA GLU A 99 3.70 -20.65 -10.31
C GLU A 99 4.46 -20.37 -9.02
N GLU A 100 5.79 -20.50 -9.07
CA GLU A 100 6.66 -20.24 -7.94
C GLU A 100 6.69 -18.76 -7.58
N THR A 101 6.78 -17.87 -8.57
CA THR A 101 6.67 -16.42 -8.36
C THR A 101 5.30 -16.06 -7.77
N ASP A 102 4.20 -16.65 -8.25
CA ASP A 102 2.87 -16.36 -7.71
C ASP A 102 2.76 -16.76 -6.23
N LYS A 103 3.25 -17.97 -5.88
CA LYS A 103 3.31 -18.44 -4.49
C LYS A 103 4.18 -17.54 -3.62
N LEU A 104 5.34 -17.12 -4.14
CA LEU A 104 6.27 -16.24 -3.43
C LEU A 104 5.64 -14.87 -3.16
N MET A 105 5.00 -14.26 -4.17
CA MET A 105 4.33 -12.97 -4.04
C MET A 105 3.19 -13.02 -3.00
N ARG A 106 2.36 -14.06 -3.02
CA ARG A 106 1.31 -14.27 -2.01
C ARG A 106 1.90 -14.46 -0.61
N SER A 107 2.98 -15.23 -0.48
CA SER A 107 3.68 -15.42 0.79
C SER A 107 4.19 -14.09 1.36
N TYR A 108 4.81 -13.24 0.55
CA TYR A 108 5.23 -11.91 0.98
C TYR A 108 4.07 -11.03 1.42
N MET A 109 2.95 -11.04 0.67
CA MET A 109 1.75 -10.31 1.08
C MET A 109 1.29 -10.72 2.47
N LEU A 110 1.10 -12.03 2.69
CA LEU A 110 0.64 -12.59 3.96
C LEU A 110 1.56 -12.23 5.13
N GLN A 111 2.88 -12.24 4.91
CA GLN A 111 3.87 -11.84 5.92
C GLN A 111 3.75 -10.35 6.27
N MET A 112 3.49 -9.48 5.28
CA MET A 112 3.42 -8.03 5.47
C MET A 112 2.06 -7.54 6.00
N LEU A 113 0.99 -8.35 5.93
CA LEU A 113 -0.37 -7.93 6.36
C LEU A 113 -0.42 -7.41 7.80
N LYS A 114 0.39 -7.97 8.70
CA LYS A 114 0.43 -7.57 10.11
C LYS A 114 1.04 -6.18 10.33
N LEU A 115 1.85 -5.72 9.38
CA LEU A 115 2.55 -4.44 9.43
C LEU A 115 1.80 -3.35 8.67
N MET A 116 0.96 -3.73 7.71
CA MET A 116 0.22 -2.81 6.85
C MET A 116 -0.74 -1.94 7.67
N ARG A 117 -0.68 -0.63 7.43
CA ARG A 117 -1.59 0.35 8.04
C ARG A 117 -2.52 1.03 7.04
N ILE A 118 -2.44 0.70 5.77
CA ILE A 118 -3.35 1.19 4.72
C ILE A 118 -4.37 0.10 4.33
N PRO A 119 -5.48 0.45 3.67
CA PRO A 119 -6.50 -0.54 3.28
C PRO A 119 -6.04 -1.55 2.23
N LYS A 120 -5.04 -1.22 1.41
CA LYS A 120 -4.53 -2.11 0.36
C LYS A 120 -3.01 -2.23 0.41
N LEU A 121 -2.48 -3.44 0.22
CA LEU A 121 -1.05 -3.68 0.01
C LEU A 121 -0.82 -4.03 -1.45
N TYR A 122 0.12 -3.33 -2.07
CA TYR A 122 0.53 -3.60 -3.44
C TYR A 122 1.81 -4.44 -3.47
N GLY A 123 1.86 -5.38 -4.41
CA GLY A 123 3.04 -6.15 -4.75
C GLY A 123 3.29 -6.07 -6.25
N ILE A 124 4.54 -6.13 -6.68
CA ILE A 124 4.91 -6.21 -8.10
C ILE A 124 5.90 -7.37 -8.25
N SER A 125 5.67 -8.26 -9.20
CA SER A 125 6.70 -9.20 -9.66
C SER A 125 7.15 -8.80 -11.06
N ALA A 126 8.45 -8.87 -11.29
CA ALA A 126 9.09 -8.38 -12.50
C ALA A 126 9.98 -9.43 -13.14
N TYR A 127 9.86 -9.62 -14.45
CA TYR A 127 10.78 -10.35 -15.31
C TYR A 127 11.33 -9.37 -16.37
N GLY A 128 12.57 -8.91 -16.23
CA GLY A 128 13.07 -7.85 -17.11
C GLY A 128 12.29 -6.56 -16.88
N THR A 129 11.57 -6.07 -17.90
CA THR A 129 10.63 -4.92 -17.82
C THR A 129 9.15 -5.33 -17.75
N GLN A 130 8.88 -6.63 -17.90
CA GLN A 130 7.53 -7.21 -17.85
C GLN A 130 7.10 -7.42 -16.41
N VAL A 131 5.89 -6.96 -16.05
CA VAL A 131 5.42 -6.93 -14.66
C VAL A 131 4.03 -7.49 -14.46
N CYS A 132 3.81 -8.07 -13.29
CA CYS A 132 2.51 -8.43 -12.75
C CYS A 132 2.25 -7.64 -11.47
N PHE A 133 1.07 -7.03 -11.37
CA PHE A 133 0.62 -6.30 -10.19
C PHE A 133 -0.24 -7.18 -9.31
N TYR A 134 0.11 -7.24 -8.04
CA TYR A 134 -0.64 -7.89 -6.99
C TYR A 134 -1.27 -6.84 -6.07
N VAL A 135 -2.50 -7.07 -5.63
CA VAL A 135 -3.22 -6.21 -4.69
C VAL A 135 -3.89 -7.07 -3.64
N TYR A 136 -3.54 -6.87 -2.37
CA TYR A 136 -4.34 -7.34 -1.25
C TYR A 136 -5.30 -6.25 -0.81
N ASP A 137 -6.59 -6.56 -0.69
CA ASP A 137 -7.60 -5.66 -0.12
C ASP A 137 -7.97 -6.11 1.30
N LYS A 138 -7.75 -5.26 2.29
CA LYS A 138 -8.02 -5.56 3.70
C LYS A 138 -9.52 -5.74 4.00
N ASN A 139 -10.39 -5.08 3.25
CA ASN A 139 -11.83 -5.10 3.52
C ASN A 139 -12.45 -6.42 3.07
N THR A 140 -12.00 -6.96 1.93
CA THR A 140 -12.49 -8.25 1.42
C THR A 140 -11.63 -9.43 1.88
N GLY A 141 -10.36 -9.17 2.18
CA GLY A 141 -9.37 -10.20 2.49
C GLY A 141 -8.81 -10.88 1.24
N ASP A 142 -9.14 -10.41 0.04
CA ASP A 142 -8.75 -11.03 -1.21
C ASP A 142 -7.39 -10.53 -1.72
N ILE A 143 -6.71 -11.39 -2.49
CA ILE A 143 -5.52 -11.05 -3.27
C ILE A 143 -5.88 -11.14 -4.76
N SER A 144 -5.72 -10.04 -5.47
CA SER A 144 -5.76 -9.96 -6.93
C SER A 144 -4.34 -9.99 -7.51
N PRO A 145 -4.07 -10.65 -8.64
CA PRO A 145 -4.97 -11.57 -9.32
C PRO A 145 -5.31 -12.78 -8.44
N PRO A 146 -6.46 -13.44 -8.65
CA PRO A 146 -6.86 -14.61 -7.87
C PRO A 146 -5.82 -15.73 -8.03
N GLU A 147 -5.70 -16.60 -7.03
CA GLU A 147 -4.85 -17.79 -7.14
C GLU A 147 -5.32 -18.66 -8.32
N ALA A 148 -4.39 -19.38 -8.94
CA ALA A 148 -4.74 -20.36 -9.96
C ALA A 148 -5.78 -21.34 -9.34
N GLY A 149 -7.01 -21.30 -9.84
CA GLY A 149 -8.12 -22.02 -9.22
C GLY A 149 -8.03 -23.53 -9.43
N ALA A 150 -8.92 -24.29 -8.77
CA ALA A 150 -9.02 -25.74 -8.98
C ALA A 150 -9.23 -26.13 -10.46
N ASP A 151 -9.86 -25.25 -11.24
CA ASP A 151 -10.15 -25.46 -12.66
C ASP A 151 -8.97 -25.11 -13.59
N SER A 152 -7.92 -24.46 -13.08
CA SER A 152 -6.70 -24.15 -13.82
C SER A 152 -5.50 -24.28 -12.90
N LEU A 153 -4.76 -25.38 -13.01
CA LEU A 153 -3.53 -25.61 -12.25
C LEU A 153 -2.40 -24.65 -12.65
N VAL A 154 -2.54 -23.97 -13.80
CA VAL A 154 -1.48 -23.14 -14.40
C VAL A 154 -1.76 -21.67 -14.14
N VAL A 155 -0.75 -20.96 -13.62
CA VAL A 155 -0.76 -19.50 -13.53
C VAL A 155 -0.65 -18.91 -14.96
N PRO A 156 -1.59 -18.07 -15.40
CA PRO A 156 -1.57 -17.49 -16.74
C PRO A 156 -0.32 -16.62 -16.97
N ARG A 157 0.38 -16.83 -18.10
CA ARG A 157 1.53 -16.02 -18.52
C ARG A 157 1.17 -14.54 -18.67
N GLU A 158 -0.06 -14.31 -19.11
CA GLU A 158 -0.61 -13.00 -19.48
C GLU A 158 -0.61 -12.02 -18.30
N ARG A 159 -0.45 -12.53 -17.07
CA ARG A 159 -0.21 -11.71 -15.87
C ARG A 159 1.01 -10.81 -15.98
N TRP A 160 2.03 -11.19 -16.77
CA TRP A 160 3.24 -10.43 -17.02
C TRP A 160 3.28 -9.80 -18.43
N ASP A 161 2.14 -9.62 -19.11
CA ASP A 161 2.15 -9.00 -20.45
C ASP A 161 2.40 -7.49 -20.41
N LEU A 162 2.28 -6.87 -19.24
CA LEU A 162 2.43 -5.44 -19.07
C LEU A 162 3.90 -5.04 -18.98
N ASP A 163 4.37 -4.24 -19.93
CA ASP A 163 5.75 -3.74 -19.97
C ASP A 163 5.83 -2.32 -19.39
N LEU A 164 6.66 -2.14 -18.34
CA LEU A 164 6.86 -0.85 -17.69
C LEU A 164 7.46 0.22 -18.61
N MET A 165 8.17 -0.17 -19.67
CA MET A 165 8.77 0.78 -20.61
C MET A 165 7.77 1.27 -21.66
N HIS A 166 6.62 0.60 -21.79
CA HIS A 166 5.49 1.09 -22.58
C HIS A 166 4.61 2.05 -21.77
N GLU A 167 3.83 2.87 -22.49
CA GLU A 167 2.95 3.87 -21.88
C GLU A 167 1.91 3.24 -20.94
N GLU A 168 1.38 2.07 -21.31
CA GLU A 168 0.40 1.34 -20.52
C GLU A 168 0.96 0.90 -19.16
N GLY A 169 2.10 0.20 -19.14
CA GLY A 169 2.71 -0.28 -17.89
C GLY A 169 3.19 0.86 -17.00
N ARG A 170 3.77 1.91 -17.60
CA ARG A 170 4.10 3.14 -16.87
C ARG A 170 2.87 3.78 -16.24
N SER A 171 1.78 3.89 -16.99
CA SER A 171 0.55 4.53 -16.51
C SER A 171 -0.06 3.75 -15.35
N GLU A 172 -0.05 2.42 -15.43
CA GLU A 172 -0.56 1.58 -14.34
C GLU A 172 0.29 1.70 -13.08
N LEU A 173 1.62 1.70 -13.19
CA LEU A 173 2.50 1.91 -12.03
C LEU A 173 2.26 3.29 -11.38
N LEU A 174 2.13 4.34 -12.19
CA LEU A 174 1.86 5.68 -11.68
C LEU A 174 0.48 5.78 -11.02
N ARG A 175 -0.53 5.09 -11.58
CA ARG A 175 -1.87 4.98 -10.99
C ARG A 175 -1.80 4.32 -9.62
N VAL A 176 -1.10 3.20 -9.49
CA VAL A 176 -0.87 2.50 -8.22
C VAL A 176 -0.14 3.40 -7.22
N ALA A 177 0.95 4.06 -7.63
CA ALA A 177 1.70 4.96 -6.77
C ALA A 177 0.84 6.15 -6.28
N GLN A 178 0.00 6.71 -7.15
CA GLN A 178 -0.93 7.78 -6.78
C GLN A 178 -2.00 7.29 -5.81
N GLU A 179 -2.61 6.13 -6.06
CA GLU A 179 -3.60 5.53 -5.16
C GLU A 179 -3.04 5.31 -3.76
N ILE A 180 -1.79 4.82 -3.65
CA ILE A 180 -1.08 4.68 -2.38
C ILE A 180 -0.92 6.02 -1.67
N LYS A 181 -0.48 7.06 -2.39
CA LYS A 181 -0.31 8.42 -1.84
C LYS A 181 -1.65 9.00 -1.36
N ASP A 182 -2.73 8.73 -2.06
CA ASP A 182 -4.08 9.19 -1.70
C ASP A 182 -4.57 8.51 -0.42
N MET A 183 -4.40 7.18 -0.30
CA MET A 183 -4.72 6.43 0.92
C MET A 183 -3.96 6.97 2.13
N LEU A 184 -2.67 7.28 1.97
CA LEU A 184 -1.84 7.85 3.04
C LEU A 184 -2.28 9.27 3.40
N SER A 185 -2.62 10.09 2.42
CA SER A 185 -3.09 11.46 2.62
C SER A 185 -4.41 11.49 3.38
N CYS A 186 -5.37 10.65 2.99
CA CYS A 186 -6.66 10.49 3.66
C CYS A 186 -6.47 10.07 5.12
N LYS A 187 -5.63 9.06 5.37
CA LYS A 187 -5.32 8.59 6.72
C LYS A 187 -4.70 9.69 7.59
N ASN A 188 -3.78 10.49 7.03
CA ASN A 188 -3.13 11.58 7.75
C ASN A 188 -4.05 12.76 8.04
N ALA A 189 -4.92 13.13 7.10
CA ALA A 189 -5.93 14.17 7.31
C ALA A 189 -6.83 13.80 8.49
N TYR A 190 -7.22 12.55 8.51
CA TYR A 190 -8.13 12.04 9.49
C TYR A 190 -7.52 11.85 10.88
N ARG A 191 -6.27 11.37 10.96
CA ARG A 191 -5.52 11.34 12.22
C ARG A 191 -5.43 12.75 12.83
N ARG A 192 -5.19 13.78 12.00
CA ARG A 192 -5.18 15.18 12.46
C ARG A 192 -6.55 15.64 12.96
N ALA A 193 -7.63 15.27 12.29
CA ALA A 193 -9.00 15.56 12.73
C ALA A 193 -9.29 14.91 14.09
N SER A 194 -8.99 13.61 14.24
CA SER A 194 -9.12 12.87 15.50
C SER A 194 -8.34 13.53 16.64
N GLU A 195 -7.07 13.88 16.42
CA GLU A 195 -6.25 14.56 17.44
C GLU A 195 -6.77 15.96 17.80
N THR A 196 -7.34 16.69 16.83
CA THR A 196 -7.95 17.99 17.08
C THR A 196 -9.19 17.85 17.95
N LEU A 197 -10.05 16.86 17.68
CA LEU A 197 -11.21 16.54 18.50
C LEU A 197 -10.82 16.11 19.91
N LYS A 198 -9.82 15.24 20.07
CA LYS A 198 -9.28 14.84 21.39
C LYS A 198 -8.83 16.05 22.20
N ARG A 199 -8.07 16.97 21.58
CA ARG A 199 -7.59 18.19 22.26
C ARG A 199 -8.73 19.13 22.66
N ALA A 200 -9.68 19.36 21.77
CA ALA A 200 -10.86 20.19 22.05
C ALA A 200 -11.66 19.61 23.22
N PHE A 201 -11.88 18.29 23.21
CA PHE A 201 -12.58 17.59 24.29
C PHE A 201 -11.85 17.70 25.64
N ILE A 202 -10.54 17.42 25.68
CA ILE A 202 -9.72 17.56 26.90
C ILE A 202 -9.79 19.00 27.45
N SER A 203 -9.72 20.00 26.58
CA SER A 203 -9.77 21.41 27.00
C SER A 203 -11.12 21.80 27.65
N GLN A 204 -12.24 21.34 27.10
CA GLN A 204 -13.57 21.52 27.70
C GLN A 204 -13.69 20.80 29.04
N TRP A 205 -13.10 19.60 29.15
CA TRP A 205 -13.13 18.79 30.37
C TRP A 205 -12.41 19.47 31.54
N THR A 206 -11.29 20.15 31.28
CA THR A 206 -10.56 20.90 32.33
C THR A 206 -11.31 22.15 32.83
N GLY A 207 -12.42 22.54 32.19
CA GLY A 207 -13.15 23.78 32.51
C GLY A 207 -14.60 23.63 32.96
N SER A 208 -15.22 22.44 32.98
CA SER A 208 -16.69 22.30 33.20
C SER A 208 -17.12 21.12 34.08
N ARG A 209 -18.29 21.28 34.74
CA ARG A 209 -18.87 20.41 35.79
C ARG A 209 -19.12 18.95 35.32
N LEU A 210 -18.65 18.00 36.12
CA LEU A 210 -18.48 16.54 35.87
C LEU A 210 -19.71 15.70 35.44
N GLY A 211 -20.95 16.18 35.53
CA GLY A 211 -22.14 15.30 35.55
C GLY A 211 -22.66 14.80 34.19
N VAL A 212 -22.59 15.60 33.13
CA VAL A 212 -23.25 15.32 31.83
C VAL A 212 -22.28 14.67 30.81
N LEU A 213 -20.98 14.69 31.08
CA LEU A 213 -19.93 14.35 30.12
C LEU A 213 -19.60 12.86 29.99
N HIS A 214 -20.10 11.98 30.85
CA HIS A 214 -19.69 10.58 30.85
C HIS A 214 -20.24 9.78 29.65
N HIS A 215 -21.45 10.11 29.18
CA HIS A 215 -22.03 9.46 28.00
C HIS A 215 -21.36 9.94 26.70
N VAL A 216 -21.19 11.25 26.53
CA VAL A 216 -20.51 11.85 25.37
C VAL A 216 -19.08 11.29 25.20
N ASN A 217 -18.41 10.96 26.30
CA ASN A 217 -17.07 10.40 26.29
C ASN A 217 -17.01 9.06 25.53
N LYS A 218 -17.95 8.14 25.78
CA LYS A 218 -17.91 6.81 25.16
C LYS A 218 -18.08 6.88 23.64
N ASP A 219 -19.05 7.65 23.17
CA ASP A 219 -19.33 7.76 21.74
C ASP A 219 -18.24 8.51 20.97
N VAL A 220 -17.60 9.52 21.58
CA VAL A 220 -16.46 10.22 20.96
C VAL A 220 -15.25 9.29 20.83
N TRP A 221 -15.01 8.40 21.80
CA TRP A 221 -13.94 7.41 21.67
C TRP A 221 -14.29 6.29 20.68
N GLU A 222 -15.55 5.85 20.62
CA GLU A 222 -16.00 4.92 19.58
C GLU A 222 -15.82 5.50 18.18
N VAL A 223 -16.08 6.81 18.00
CA VAL A 223 -15.71 7.54 16.78
C VAL A 223 -14.22 7.48 16.57
N VAL A 224 -13.41 7.95 17.52
CA VAL A 224 -11.95 8.01 17.37
C VAL A 224 -11.36 6.63 17.02
N ASP A 225 -11.89 5.55 17.60
CA ASP A 225 -11.43 4.17 17.38
C ASP A 225 -11.90 3.60 16.04
N ALA A 226 -13.18 3.78 15.70
CA ALA A 226 -13.70 3.51 14.35
C ALA A 226 -12.89 4.31 13.32
N LEU A 227 -12.53 5.53 13.74
CA LEU A 227 -11.77 6.40 12.92
C LEU A 227 -10.40 5.72 12.68
N GLU A 228 -9.56 5.61 13.71
CA GLU A 228 -8.17 5.10 13.66
C GLU A 228 -8.02 3.68 13.07
N SER A 229 -9.05 2.85 13.17
CA SER A 229 -9.10 1.51 12.57
C SER A 229 -9.28 1.51 11.04
N GLY A 230 -9.55 2.68 10.44
CA GLY A 230 -9.71 2.85 9.00
C GLY A 230 -11.14 2.63 8.52
N VAL A 231 -12.13 2.64 9.41
CA VAL A 231 -13.55 2.64 9.04
C VAL A 231 -13.91 4.05 8.58
N VAL A 232 -13.81 4.29 7.27
CA VAL A 232 -14.16 5.58 6.66
C VAL A 232 -15.63 5.53 6.23
N PRO A 233 -16.46 6.53 6.59
CA PRO A 233 -17.80 6.68 6.01
C PRO A 233 -17.68 6.80 4.49
N THR A 234 -18.42 5.97 3.75
CA THR A 234 -18.38 6.00 2.29
C THR A 234 -19.14 7.23 1.77
N ARG A 235 -18.89 7.61 0.51
CA ARG A 235 -19.57 8.74 -0.13
C ARG A 235 -21.10 8.56 -0.18
N GLU A 236 -21.58 7.32 -0.14
CA GLU A 236 -23.00 6.96 -0.18
C GLU A 236 -23.69 7.10 1.19
N GLU A 237 -22.91 7.06 2.28
CA GLU A 237 -23.37 7.31 3.65
C GLU A 237 -22.58 8.47 4.26
N PRO A 238 -22.86 9.73 3.87
CA PRO A 238 -22.10 10.90 4.30
C PRO A 238 -22.31 11.24 5.78
N VAL A 239 -23.18 10.51 6.47
CA VAL A 239 -23.52 10.74 7.87
C VAL A 239 -23.29 9.46 8.65
N LEU A 240 -22.24 9.43 9.48
CA LEU A 240 -22.09 8.38 10.47
C LEU A 240 -22.98 8.72 11.66
N HIS A 241 -24.06 7.95 11.82
CA HIS A 241 -24.99 8.08 12.94
C HIS A 241 -24.44 7.32 14.15
N LEU A 242 -24.14 8.03 15.22
CA LEU A 242 -23.64 7.45 16.45
C LEU A 242 -24.79 7.20 17.43
N ASN A 243 -24.62 6.22 18.32
CA ASN A 243 -25.66 5.80 19.27
C ASN A 243 -26.08 6.90 20.26
N CYS A 244 -25.29 7.98 20.39
CA CYS A 244 -25.62 9.17 21.18
C CYS A 244 -26.44 10.25 20.46
N GLY A 245 -26.79 10.05 19.18
CA GLY A 245 -27.46 11.09 18.38
C GLY A 245 -26.52 12.17 17.83
N VAL A 246 -25.20 12.02 18.01
CA VAL A 246 -24.20 12.81 17.27
C VAL A 246 -24.10 12.29 15.84
N GLN A 247 -24.05 13.21 14.89
CA GLN A 247 -23.92 12.93 13.46
C GLN A 247 -22.59 13.48 12.96
N LEU A 248 -21.72 12.62 12.45
CA LEU A 248 -20.54 13.08 11.71
C LEU A 248 -20.91 13.23 10.25
N VAL A 249 -21.03 14.48 9.82
CA VAL A 249 -21.34 14.81 8.43
C VAL A 249 -20.03 15.03 7.68
N TRP A 250 -19.82 14.26 6.62
CA TRP A 250 -18.77 14.56 5.66
C TRP A 250 -19.15 15.83 4.90
N VAL A 251 -18.36 16.90 5.05
CA VAL A 251 -18.58 18.18 4.37
C VAL A 251 -17.54 18.32 3.26
N GLU A 252 -17.99 18.36 2.00
CA GLU A 252 -17.08 18.63 0.87
C GLU A 252 -16.40 20.00 1.08
N PRO A 253 -15.08 20.11 0.84
CA PRO A 253 -14.44 21.41 0.80
C PRO A 253 -15.06 22.23 -0.32
N VAL A 254 -15.69 23.35 0.04
CA VAL A 254 -16.27 24.28 -0.94
C VAL A 254 -15.13 24.86 -1.76
N GLU A 255 -14.97 24.42 -3.01
CA GLU A 255 -14.06 25.02 -3.96
C GLU A 255 -14.48 26.47 -4.22
N GLY A 256 -13.81 27.43 -3.59
CA GLY A 256 -13.99 28.85 -3.91
C GLY A 256 -13.88 29.87 -2.76
N THR A 257 -13.77 29.46 -1.49
CA THR A 257 -13.65 30.44 -0.39
C THR A 257 -12.25 30.48 0.20
N SER A 258 -11.38 31.28 -0.40
CA SER A 258 -10.23 31.86 0.29
C SER A 258 -10.73 32.94 1.25
N ASN A 259 -11.15 32.58 2.46
CA ASN A 259 -11.09 33.47 3.62
C ASN A 259 -11.34 32.71 4.92
N GLY A 260 -10.43 32.92 5.87
CA GLY A 260 -10.38 32.22 7.15
C GLY A 260 -11.63 32.41 7.99
N GLY A 261 -12.21 31.28 8.40
CA GLY A 261 -13.30 31.20 9.35
C GLY A 261 -13.62 29.73 9.59
N HIS A 262 -12.96 29.10 10.56
CA HIS A 262 -13.33 27.77 11.01
C HIS A 262 -14.60 27.89 11.85
N ASP A 263 -15.75 27.78 11.22
CA ASP A 263 -17.03 27.59 11.90
C ASP A 263 -17.35 26.09 11.86
N ALA A 264 -16.84 25.35 12.84
CA ALA A 264 -17.29 24.00 13.12
C ALA A 264 -18.60 24.12 13.92
N ARG A 265 -19.75 23.90 13.26
CA ARG A 265 -21.01 23.71 13.98
C ARG A 265 -21.07 22.27 14.49
N VAL A 266 -21.15 22.14 15.81
CA VAL A 266 -21.50 20.92 16.55
C VAL A 266 -23.01 20.75 16.57
#